data_AF-A0A3R6YNI8-F1
#
_entry.id   AF-A0A3R6YNI8-F1
#
_cell.length_a   1.000
_cell.length_b   1.000
_cell.length_c   1.000
_cell.angle_alpha   90.00
_cell.angle_beta   90.00
_cell.angle_gamma   90.00
#
_symmetry.space_group_name_H-M   'P 1'
#
loop_
_entity.id
_entity.type
_entity.pdbx_description
1 polymer ?
#
loop_
_entity_poly.entity_id
_entity_poly.type
_entity_poly.pdbx_seq_one_letter_code
_entity_poly.pdbx_strand_id
1 'polypeptide(L)' 'MKIGYARVSSLDQNLDRQLDSLKKAGCQQIFQEKISGKNMER' A
#
# COMPACT_ATOMS: atom_id res chain seq x y z
N MET A 1 -18.67 5.59 -2.30
CA MET A 1 -17.80 4.40 -2.05
C MET A 1 -16.39 4.89 -1.76
N LYS A 2 -15.75 4.42 -0.69
CA LYS A 2 -14.38 4.85 -0.33
C LYS A 2 -13.38 3.79 -0.81
N ILE A 3 -12.41 4.22 -1.61
CA ILE A 3 -11.35 3.37 -2.14
C ILE A 3 -10.04 3.82 -1.48
N GLY A 4 -9.37 2.89 -0.81
CA GLY A 4 -8.06 3.08 -0.23
C GLY A 4 -6.97 2.68 -1.22
N TYR A 5 -5.85 3.39 -1.20
CA TYR A 5 -4.68 3.08 -2.01
C TYR A 5 -3.44 3.09 -1.11
N ALA A 6 -2.69 1.99 -1.13
CA ALA A 6 -1.44 1.83 -0.40
C ALA A 6 -0.34 1.47 -1.40
N ARG A 7 0.84 2.08 -1.26
CA ARG A 7 1.98 1.81 -2.13
C ARG A 7 3.26 1.73 -1.31
N VAL A 8 4.03 0.66 -1.53
CA VAL A 8 5.28 0.41 -0.80
C VAL A 8 6.42 0.04 -1.73
N SER A 9 7.62 0.48 -1.37
CA SER A 9 8.84 0.23 -2.13
C SER A 9 9.51 -1.11 -1.78
N SER A 10 9.02 -1.81 -0.76
CA SER A 10 9.54 -3.10 -0.28
C SER A 10 8.43 -3.84 0.48
N LEU A 11 8.43 -5.18 0.43
CA LEU A 11 7.43 -6.04 1.10
C LEU A 11 7.31 -5.77 2.61
N ASP A 12 8.41 -5.34 3.23
CA ASP A 12 8.55 -5.14 4.67
C ASP A 12 8.19 -3.71 5.12
N GLN A 13 8.03 -2.77 4.19
CA GLN A 13 7.74 -1.37 4.51
C GLN A 13 6.28 -1.19 4.95
N ASN A 14 5.96 -1.52 6.21
CA ASN A 14 4.77 -1.10 6.98
C ASN A 14 3.43 -0.98 6.20
N LEU A 15 3.20 -1.85 5.22
CA LEU A 15 1.98 -1.85 4.42
C LEU A 15 0.76 -2.15 5.31
N ASP A 16 0.97 -2.99 6.32
CA ASP A 16 -0.03 -3.35 7.33
C ASP A 16 -0.58 -2.12 8.07
N ARG A 17 0.28 -1.15 8.43
CA ARG A 17 -0.13 0.08 9.11
C ARG A 17 -0.99 0.98 8.22
N GLN A 18 -0.66 1.03 6.92
CA GLN A 18 -1.46 1.75 5.92
C GLN A 18 -2.80 1.05 5.71
N LEU A 19 -2.82 -0.29 5.62
CA LEU A 19 -4.05 -1.08 5.50
C LEU A 19 -4.96 -0.89 6.72
N ASP A 20 -4.42 -0.92 7.94
CA ASP A 20 -5.19 -0.68 9.17
C ASP A 20 -5.82 0.70 9.18
N SER A 21 -5.06 1.73 8.77
CA SER A 21 -5.57 3.10 8.66
C SER A 21 -6.67 3.23 7.61
N LEU A 22 -6.52 2.57 6.46
CA LEU A 22 -7.52 2.56 5.38
C LEU A 22 -8.78 1.79 5.78
N LYS A 23 -8.63 0.67 6.51
CA LYS A 23 -9.76 -0.06 7.09
C LYS A 23 -10.49 0.78 8.14
N LYS A 24 -9.77 1.46 9.03
CA LYS A 24 -10.35 2.40 10.03
C LYS A 24 -11.05 3.59 9.38
N ALA A 25 -10.57 4.05 8.22
CA ALA A 25 -11.21 5.10 7.44
C ALA A 25 -12.52 4.65 6.75
N GLY A 26 -12.84 3.34 6.78
CA GLY A 26 -14.03 2.76 6.16
C GLY A 26 -13.88 2.56 4.66
N CYS A 27 -12.66 2.33 4.16
CA CYS A 27 -12.44 1.98 2.75
C CYS A 27 -12.93 0.55 2.47
N GLN A 28 -13.79 0.40 1.45
CA GLN A 28 -14.35 -0.90 1.04
C GLN A 28 -13.45 -1.64 0.05
N GLN A 29 -12.76 -0.91 -0.82
CA GLN A 29 -11.74 -1.47 -1.70
C GLN A 29 -10.40 -0.87 -1.32
N ILE A 30 -9.39 -1.72 -1.15
CA ILE A 30 -8.03 -1.27 -0.89
C ILE A 30 -7.13 -1.84 -1.97
N PHE A 31 -6.47 -0.97 -2.70
CA PHE A 31 -5.50 -1.31 -3.73
C PHE A 31 -4.09 -1.20 -3.15
N GLN A 32 -3.26 -2.21 -3.39
CA GLN A 32 -1.88 -2.24 -2.93
C GLN A 32 -0.94 -2.35 -4.13
N GLU A 33 -0.04 -1.39 -4.26
CA GLU A 33 0.96 -1.35 -5.32
C GLU A 33 2.36 -1.55 -4.73
N LYS A 34 3.09 -2.53 -5.23
CA LYS A 34 4.44 -2.85 -4.77
C LYS A 34 5.44 -2.48 -5.85
N ILE A 35 6.21 -1.42 -5.62
CA ILE A 35 7.37 -1.12 -6.46
C ILE A 35 8.59 -1.67 -5.76
N SER A 36 9.09 -2.84 -6.20
CA SER A 36 10.37 -3.30 -5.70
C SER A 36 11.44 -2.34 -6.21
N GLY A 37 12.06 -1.55 -5.32
CA GLY A 37 13.11 -0.58 -5.66
C GLY A 37 14.42 -1.19 -6.20
N LYS A 38 14.37 -2.37 -6.83
CA LYS A 38 15.53 -3.10 -7.35
C LYS A 38 15.73 -2.99 -8.85
N ASN A 39 14.85 -2.32 -9.59
CA ASN A 39 15.03 -2.02 -11.01
C ASN A 39 15.26 -0.52 -11.23
N MET A 40 16.30 0.03 -10.60
CA MET A 40 17.09 1.06 -11.27
C MET A 40 18.29 0.32 -11.88
N GLU A 41 18.04 -0.34 -13.01
CA GLU A 41 19.13 -0.64 -13.94
C GLU A 41 19.75 0.72 -14.30
N ARG A 42 21.00 0.89 -13.87
CA ARG A 42 21.80 2.09 -14.01
C ARG A 42 22.72 1.95 -15.21
#